data_AF-A0A1R4H513-F1
#
_entry.id   AF-A0A1R4H513-F1
#
_cell.length_a   1.000
_cell.length_b   1.000
_cell.length_c   1.000
_cell.angle_alpha   90.00
_cell.angle_beta   90.00
_cell.angle_gamma   90.00
#
_symmetry.space_group_name_H-M   'P 1'
#
loop_
_entity.id
_entity.type
_entity.pdbx_description
1 polymer ?
#
loop_
_entity_poly.entity_id
_entity_poly.type
_entity_poly.pdbx_seq_one_letter_code
_entity_poly.pdbx_strand_id
1 'polypeptide(L)' 'METLIPVSNDILDHYTKLCESVPLYPLHSEQDYDKAVVILNYLLDAGGANENHPLARLVDALGVFIGEYETHHEYLQ' A
#
# COMPACT_ATOMS: atom_id res chain seq x y z
N MET A 1 17.02 27.11 -4.89
CA MET A 1 17.23 26.11 -3.81
C MET A 1 15.85 25.75 -3.30
N GLU A 2 15.41 24.54 -3.58
CA GLU A 2 14.11 24.03 -3.09
C GLU A 2 14.19 23.90 -1.57
N THR A 3 13.32 24.60 -0.85
CA THR A 3 13.23 24.48 0.60
C THR A 3 12.49 23.19 0.90
N LEU A 4 13.22 22.16 1.35
CA LEU A 4 12.60 20.95 1.90
C LEU A 4 11.74 21.37 3.09
N ILE A 5 10.43 21.28 2.95
CA ILE A 5 9.50 21.47 4.05
C ILE A 5 9.66 20.24 4.95
N PRO A 6 10.06 20.39 6.22
CA PRO A 6 10.18 19.26 7.13
C PRO A 6 8.80 18.61 7.30
N VAL A 7 8.75 17.29 7.14
CA VAL A 7 7.55 16.50 7.41
C VAL A 7 7.26 16.60 8.90
N SER A 8 6.08 17.10 9.27
CA SER A 8 5.67 17.20 10.67
C SER A 8 5.56 15.81 11.32
N ASN A 9 5.87 15.69 12.61
CA ASN A 9 5.75 14.43 13.36
C ASN A 9 4.34 13.83 13.26
N ASP A 10 3.29 14.66 13.25
CA ASP A 10 1.91 14.19 13.07
C ASP A 10 1.69 13.43 11.76
N ILE A 11 2.40 13.82 10.68
CA ILE A 11 2.31 13.13 9.39
C ILE A 11 3.00 11.77 9.48
N LEU A 12 4.16 11.70 10.14
CA LEU A 12 4.87 10.44 10.34
C LEU A 12 4.03 9.48 11.19
N ASP A 13 3.42 9.96 12.27
CA ASP A 13 2.56 9.16 13.13
C ASP A 13 1.32 8.63 12.39
N HIS A 14 0.69 9.45 11.56
CA HIS A 14 -0.44 9.02 10.74
C HIS A 14 -0.02 7.99 9.68
N TYR A 15 1.12 8.19 9.04
CA TYR A 15 1.63 7.25 8.05
C TYR A 15 1.99 5.90 8.70
N THR A 16 2.65 5.90 9.86
CA THR A 16 2.95 4.66 10.60
C THR A 16 1.67 3.90 10.96
N LYS A 17 0.66 4.58 11.50
CA LYS A 17 -0.64 3.95 11.83
C LYS A 17 -1.36 3.40 10.60
N LEU A 18 -1.25 4.09 9.46
CA LEU A 18 -1.80 3.59 8.21
C LEU A 18 -1.09 2.31 7.78
N CYS A 19 0.25 2.28 7.83
CA CYS A 19 1.07 1.12 7.49
C CYS A 19 0.86 -0.09 8.40
N GLU A 20 0.46 0.11 9.65
CA GLU A 20 0.06 -0.98 10.55
C GLU A 20 -1.19 -1.72 10.04
N SER A 21 -2.10 -1.00 9.39
CA SER A 21 -3.38 -1.53 8.89
C SER A 21 -3.31 -1.97 7.42
N VAL A 22 -2.55 -1.25 6.60
CA VAL A 22 -2.48 -1.42 5.14
C VAL A 22 -1.01 -1.31 4.74
N PRO A 23 -0.38 -2.35 4.19
CA PRO A 23 1.07 -2.37 3.96
C PRO A 23 1.45 -1.51 2.74
N LEU A 24 1.48 -0.19 2.93
CA LEU A 24 1.86 0.80 1.91
C LEU A 24 3.36 1.03 1.88
N TYR A 25 4.10 -0.05 1.64
CA TYR A 25 5.56 -0.07 1.59
C TYR A 25 6.04 -1.22 0.68
N PRO A 26 7.30 -1.19 0.19
CA PRO A 26 7.86 -2.28 -0.60
C PRO A 26 7.77 -3.62 0.12
N LEU A 27 7.24 -4.63 -0.55
CA LEU A 27 7.11 -5.98 0.00
C LEU A 27 8.42 -6.75 -0.22
N HIS A 28 8.87 -7.49 0.78
CA HIS A 28 10.19 -8.15 0.75
C HIS A 28 10.12 -9.67 0.95
N SER A 29 8.92 -10.21 1.18
CA SER A 29 8.70 -11.62 1.43
C SER A 29 7.33 -12.08 0.92
N GLU A 30 7.20 -13.39 0.71
CA GLU A 30 5.92 -14.01 0.34
C GLU A 30 4.85 -13.77 1.43
N GLN A 31 5.25 -13.73 2.70
CA GLN A 31 4.35 -13.39 3.80
C GLN A 31 3.82 -11.94 3.71
N ASP A 32 4.68 -10.98 3.32
CA ASP A 32 4.25 -9.59 3.11
C ASP A 32 3.28 -9.49 1.94
N TYR A 33 3.57 -10.22 0.85
CA TYR A 33 2.71 -10.33 -0.33
C TYR A 33 1.35 -10.91 0.01
N ASP A 34 1.28 -12.07 0.66
CA ASP A 34 0.02 -12.71 1.06
C ASP A 34 -0.82 -11.79 1.94
N LYS A 35 -0.18 -11.12 2.92
CA LYS A 35 -0.86 -10.14 3.76
C LYS A 35 -1.41 -8.98 2.94
N ALA A 36 -0.63 -8.44 2.01
CA ALA A 36 -1.06 -7.36 1.13
C ALA A 36 -2.25 -7.77 0.26
N VAL A 37 -2.23 -8.97 -0.35
CA VAL A 37 -3.33 -9.49 -1.18
C VAL A 37 -4.62 -9.69 -0.35
N VAL A 38 -4.51 -10.23 0.86
CA VAL A 38 -5.67 -10.37 1.77
C VAL A 38 -6.28 -9.02 2.10
N ILE A 39 -5.45 -8.02 2.41
CA ILE A 39 -5.92 -6.67 2.74
C ILE A 39 -6.52 -6.00 1.50
N LEU A 40 -5.92 -6.15 0.32
CA LEU A 40 -6.47 -5.62 -0.93
C LEU A 40 -7.89 -6.13 -1.19
N ASN A 41 -8.11 -7.44 -1.05
CA ASN A 41 -9.44 -8.04 -1.19
C ASN A 41 -10.44 -7.49 -0.17
N TYR A 42 -10.03 -7.35 1.09
CA TYR A 42 -10.87 -6.74 2.11
C TYR A 42 -11.26 -5.30 1.76
N LEU A 43 -10.33 -4.51 1.24
CA LEU A 43 -10.59 -3.13 0.81
C LEU A 43 -11.56 -3.08 -0.38
N LEU A 44 -11.42 -3.98 -1.34
CA LEU A 44 -12.33 -4.11 -2.48
C LEU A 44 -13.76 -4.41 -2.02
N ASP A 45 -13.92 -5.41 -1.15
CA ASP A 45 -15.21 -5.81 -0.57
C ASP A 45 -15.85 -4.71 0.29
N ALA A 46 -15.03 -3.91 0.98
CA ALA A 46 -15.49 -2.77 1.78
C ALA A 46 -15.93 -1.55 0.92
N GLY A 47 -15.85 -1.64 -0.40
CA GLY A 47 -16.27 -0.60 -1.34
C GLY A 47 -15.14 0.00 -2.18
N GLY A 48 -13.91 -0.48 -2.03
CA GLY A 48 -12.76 -0.07 -2.86
C GLY A 48 -12.91 -0.43 -4.34
N ALA A 49 -13.80 -1.36 -4.68
CA ALA A 49 -14.15 -1.68 -6.07
C ALA A 49 -14.95 -0.55 -6.78
N ASN A 50 -15.50 0.41 -6.03
CA ASN A 50 -16.13 1.60 -6.60
C ASN A 50 -15.08 2.71 -6.70
N GLU A 51 -14.71 3.09 -7.92
CA GLU A 51 -13.69 4.11 -8.22
C GLU A 51 -13.95 5.49 -7.58
N ASN A 52 -15.22 5.81 -7.28
CA ASN A 52 -15.58 7.06 -6.60
C ASN A 52 -15.50 6.97 -5.06
N HIS A 53 -15.25 5.79 -4.52
CA HIS A 53 -15.16 5.56 -3.08
C HIS A 53 -13.78 5.96 -2.56
N PRO A 54 -13.66 6.55 -1.35
CA PRO A 54 -12.35 6.92 -0.78
C PRO A 54 -11.34 5.77 -0.69
N LEU A 55 -11.82 4.53 -0.57
CA LEU A 55 -10.96 3.34 -0.52
C LEU A 55 -10.36 2.97 -1.87
N ALA A 56 -10.91 3.42 -3.00
CA ALA A 56 -10.36 3.09 -4.32
C ALA A 56 -8.90 3.54 -4.44
N ARG A 57 -8.58 4.76 -3.99
CA ARG A 57 -7.19 5.24 -4.00
C ARG A 57 -6.25 4.44 -3.10
N LEU A 58 -6.79 3.79 -2.07
CA LEU A 58 -6.02 2.94 -1.17
C LEU A 58 -5.78 1.57 -1.80
N VAL A 59 -6.77 1.02 -2.50
CA VAL A 59 -6.64 -0.17 -3.35
C VAL A 59 -5.58 0.07 -4.43
N ASP A 60 -5.64 1.20 -5.13
CA ASP A 60 -4.66 1.56 -6.16
C ASP A 60 -3.25 1.61 -5.59
N ALA A 61 -3.08 2.32 -4.46
CA ALA A 61 -1.77 2.47 -3.82
C ALA A 61 -1.19 1.12 -3.38
N LEU A 62 -2.01 0.25 -2.77
CA LEU A 62 -1.57 -1.08 -2.35
C LEU A 62 -1.27 -1.99 -3.56
N GLY A 63 -2.07 -1.90 -4.62
CA GLY A 63 -1.88 -2.64 -5.86
C GLY A 63 -0.53 -2.35 -6.53
N VAL A 64 -0.02 -1.12 -6.42
CA VAL A 64 1.34 -0.78 -6.90
C VAL A 64 2.40 -1.62 -6.18
N PHE A 65 2.36 -1.74 -4.84
CA PHE A 65 3.37 -2.51 -4.11
C PHE A 65 3.28 -4.01 -4.38
N ILE A 66 2.07 -4.54 -4.54
CA ILE A 66 1.82 -5.94 -4.92
C ILE A 66 2.41 -6.20 -6.32
N GLY A 67 2.08 -5.37 -7.31
CA GLY A 67 2.55 -5.54 -8.69
C GLY A 67 4.07 -5.38 -8.83
N GLU A 68 4.69 -4.47 -8.05
CA GLU A 68 6.14 -4.35 -8.00
C GLU A 68 6.79 -5.62 -7.44
N TYR A 69 6.25 -6.20 -6.36
CA TYR A 69 6.76 -7.46 -5.82
C TYR A 69 6.64 -8.61 -6.83
N GLU A 70 5.47 -8.74 -7.48
CA GLU A 70 5.22 -9.74 -8.52
C GLU A 70 6.22 -9.61 -9.66
N THR A 71 6.45 -8.38 -10.15
CA THR A 71 7.41 -8.11 -11.20
C THR A 71 8.81 -8.61 -10.83
N HIS A 72 9.30 -8.30 -9.61
CA HIS A 72 10.63 -8.74 -9.17
C HIS A 72 10.72 -10.26 -8.96
N HIS A 73 9.61 -10.92 -8.60
CA HIS A 73 9.55 -12.37 -8.42
C HIS A 73 9.35 -13.16 -9.72
N GLU A 74 8.63 -12.61 -10.70
CA GLU A 74 8.45 -13.20 -12.04
C GLU A 74 9.77 -13.33 -12.82
N TYR A 75 10.75 -12.44 -12.58
CA TYR A 75 12.08 -12.53 -13.20
C TYR A 75 13.04 -13.54 -12.54
N LEU A 76 12.63 -14.21 -11.46
CA LEU A 76 13.48 -15.12 -10.67
C LEU A 76 13.03 -16.59 -10.71
N GLN A 77 11.95 -16.93 -11.42
CA GLN A 77 11.51 -18.30 -11.69
C GLN A 77 11.82 -18.73 -13.12
#